data_AF-A0A0E2P959-F1
#
_entry.id   AF-A0A0E2P959-F1
#
_cell.length_a   1.000
_cell.length_b   1.000
_cell.length_c   1.000
_cell.angle_alpha   90.00
_cell.angle_beta   90.00
_cell.angle_gamma   90.00
#
_symmetry.space_group_name_H-M   'P 1'
#
loop_
_entity.id
_entity.type
_entity.pdbx_description
1 polymer ?
#
loop_
_entity_poly.entity_id
_entity_poly.type
_entity_poly.pdbx_seq_one_letter_code
_entity_poly.pdbx_strand_id
1 'polypeptide(L)'
;MADRTAPRSRPGRKATAAAAKPKRTKKTLGDDFLDAVRADFRAHGAGVIAAVRADKPDQYLKIVQSVLPKDLAKDLHVSSDLEALSDDEIRRRIRGLEAVLGPFGDQPEGAPPLSGAAAGAGPQAQD
;
A
#
# COMPACT_ATOMS: atom_id res chain seq x y z
N MET A 1 -84.21 34.57 -3.72
CA MET A 1 -83.58 33.31 -3.31
C MET A 1 -82.50 32.98 -4.33
N ALA A 2 -81.24 33.33 -4.05
CA ALA A 2 -80.13 33.07 -4.95
C ALA A 2 -79.50 31.73 -4.57
N ASP A 3 -79.56 30.78 -5.50
CA ASP A 3 -79.11 29.41 -5.31
C ASP A 3 -77.58 29.32 -5.37
N ARG A 4 -76.98 28.63 -4.39
CA ARG A 4 -75.52 28.43 -4.30
C ARG A 4 -75.18 27.13 -5.02
N THR A 5 -74.36 27.18 -6.06
CA THR A 5 -73.73 25.96 -6.59
C THR A 5 -72.25 26.18 -6.84
N ALA A 6 -71.41 25.54 -6.01
CA ALA A 6 -69.98 25.39 -6.21
C ALA A 6 -69.68 24.05 -6.91
N PRO A 7 -68.73 23.97 -7.85
CA PRO A 7 -68.23 22.67 -8.29
C PRO A 7 -66.97 22.24 -7.51
N ARG A 8 -67.22 21.26 -6.63
CA ARG A 8 -66.42 20.10 -6.21
C ARG A 8 -64.91 20.06 -6.57
N SER A 9 -64.10 20.03 -5.50
CA SER A 9 -62.76 19.45 -5.46
C SER A 9 -62.73 18.00 -5.98
N ARG A 10 -61.75 17.67 -6.85
CA ARG A 10 -61.43 16.29 -7.24
C ARG A 10 -60.37 15.73 -6.29
N PRO A 11 -60.65 14.64 -5.55
CA PRO A 11 -59.67 14.04 -4.66
C PRO A 11 -58.69 13.13 -5.42
N GLY A 12 -57.41 13.34 -5.15
CA GLY A 12 -56.40 12.29 -5.00
C GLY A 12 -56.27 11.25 -6.11
N ARG A 13 -55.51 11.56 -7.15
CA ARG A 13 -54.73 10.51 -7.83
C ARG A 13 -53.52 10.21 -6.96
N LYS A 14 -53.64 9.23 -6.05
CA LYS A 14 -52.48 8.65 -5.37
C LYS A 14 -51.52 8.18 -6.45
N ALA A 15 -50.38 8.86 -6.59
CA ALA A 15 -49.24 8.33 -7.31
C ALA A 15 -48.88 7.03 -6.60
N THR A 16 -49.15 5.88 -7.24
CA THR A 16 -48.57 4.62 -6.81
C THR A 16 -47.07 4.82 -6.90
N ALA A 17 -46.41 4.97 -5.75
CA ALA A 17 -44.97 4.93 -5.64
C ALA A 17 -44.55 3.61 -6.30
N ALA A 18 -44.07 3.71 -7.54
CA ALA A 18 -43.45 2.59 -8.22
C ALA A 18 -42.27 2.21 -7.32
N ALA A 19 -42.43 1.11 -6.59
CA ALA A 19 -41.39 0.57 -5.73
C ALA A 19 -40.12 0.53 -6.58
N ALA A 20 -39.14 1.35 -6.19
CA ALA A 20 -37.87 1.43 -6.88
C ALA A 20 -37.29 0.03 -6.89
N LYS A 21 -37.40 -0.64 -8.04
CA LYS A 21 -36.91 -2.01 -8.21
C LYS A 21 -35.43 -1.98 -7.84
N PRO A 22 -34.97 -2.80 -6.89
CA PRO A 22 -33.59 -2.75 -6.45
C PRO A 22 -32.72 -2.90 -7.69
N LYS A 23 -31.85 -1.91 -7.92
CA LYS A 23 -30.97 -1.85 -9.08
C LYS A 23 -30.04 -3.04 -8.94
N ARG A 24 -30.43 -4.14 -9.58
CA ARG A 24 -29.67 -5.38 -9.64
C ARG A 24 -28.46 -5.05 -10.50
N THR A 25 -27.38 -4.61 -9.86
CA THR A 25 -26.08 -4.43 -10.50
C THR A 25 -25.79 -5.76 -11.18
N LYS A 26 -25.80 -5.75 -12.51
CA LYS A 26 -25.55 -6.97 -13.28
C LYS A 26 -24.12 -7.35 -12.99
N LYS A 27 -23.93 -8.51 -12.37
CA LYS A 27 -22.60 -9.09 -12.17
C LYS A 27 -21.95 -9.18 -13.54
N THR A 28 -20.80 -8.54 -13.67
CA THR A 28 -20.09 -8.45 -14.94
C THR A 28 -19.16 -9.65 -15.09
N LEU A 29 -18.74 -9.95 -16.32
CA LEU A 29 -17.68 -10.92 -16.56
C LEU A 29 -16.40 -10.57 -15.78
N GLY A 30 -16.13 -9.27 -15.59
CA GLY A 30 -15.01 -8.80 -14.78
C GLY A 30 -15.13 -9.19 -13.31
N ASP A 31 -16.33 -9.13 -12.73
CA ASP A 31 -16.57 -9.55 -11.34
C ASP A 31 -16.35 -11.07 -11.18
N ASP A 32 -16.83 -11.86 -12.14
CA ASP A 32 -16.64 -13.33 -12.12
C ASP A 32 -15.16 -13.71 -12.28
N PHE A 33 -14.41 -12.98 -13.11
CA PHE A 33 -12.96 -13.17 -13.22
C PHE A 33 -12.24 -12.86 -11.91
N LEU A 34 -12.57 -11.74 -11.25
CA LEU A 34 -11.97 -11.38 -9.96
C LEU A 34 -12.30 -12.38 -8.86
N ASP A 35 -13.52 -12.92 -8.85
CA ASP A 35 -13.92 -13.98 -7.93
C ASP A 35 -13.12 -15.27 -8.17
N ALA A 36 -12.92 -15.65 -9.43
CA ALA A 36 -12.13 -16.82 -9.80
C ALA A 36 -10.65 -16.66 -9.38
N VAL A 37 -10.03 -15.52 -9.69
CA VAL A 37 -8.64 -15.22 -9.28
C VAL A 37 -8.50 -15.23 -7.76
N ARG A 38 -9.49 -14.71 -7.02
CA ARG A 38 -9.48 -14.74 -5.55
C ARG A 38 -9.60 -16.15 -5.01
N ALA A 39 -10.45 -16.99 -5.61
CA ALA A 39 -10.59 -18.38 -5.22
C ALA A 39 -9.30 -19.17 -5.48
N ASP A 40 -8.68 -18.97 -6.64
CA ASP A 40 -7.40 -19.57 -7.02
C ASP A 40 -6.29 -19.16 -6.03
N PHE A 41 -6.17 -17.87 -5.74
CA PHE A 41 -5.17 -17.39 -4.78
C PHE A 41 -5.39 -17.96 -3.37
N ARG A 42 -6.63 -18.16 -2.92
CA ARG A 42 -6.92 -18.79 -1.63
C ARG A 42 -6.52 -20.26 -1.59
N ALA A 43 -6.74 -20.98 -2.68
CA ALA A 43 -6.43 -22.40 -2.77
C ALA A 43 -4.93 -22.68 -3.00
N HIS A 44 -4.26 -21.84 -3.79
CA HIS A 44 -2.93 -22.13 -4.32
C HIS A 44 -1.89 -21.05 -4.03
N GLY A 45 -2.29 -19.83 -3.66
CA GLY A 45 -1.42 -18.68 -3.56
C GLY A 45 -0.24 -18.86 -2.60
N ALA A 46 -0.46 -19.49 -1.44
CA ALA A 46 0.62 -19.77 -0.48
C ALA A 46 1.71 -20.69 -1.07
N GLY A 47 1.30 -21.73 -1.82
CA GLY A 47 2.20 -22.65 -2.49
C GLY A 47 2.99 -21.96 -3.60
N VAL A 48 2.33 -21.13 -4.41
CA VAL A 48 3.00 -20.34 -5.46
C VAL A 48 4.01 -19.36 -4.84
N ILE A 49 3.65 -18.66 -3.76
CA ILE A 49 4.57 -17.75 -3.07
C ILE A 49 5.80 -18.50 -2.53
N ALA A 50 5.59 -19.68 -1.94
CA ALA A 50 6.69 -20.51 -1.45
C ALA A 50 7.61 -20.97 -2.57
N ALA A 51 7.05 -21.42 -3.69
CA ALA A 51 7.81 -21.84 -4.87
C ALA A 51 8.61 -20.67 -5.46
N VAL A 52 7.98 -19.50 -5.67
CA VAL A 52 8.69 -18.32 -6.19
C VAL A 52 9.79 -17.85 -5.24
N ARG A 53 9.58 -17.93 -3.92
CA ARG A 53 10.63 -17.59 -2.93
C ARG A 53 11.84 -18.52 -3.06
N ALA A 54 11.62 -19.81 -3.32
CA ALA A 54 12.70 -20.79 -3.47
C ALA A 54 13.41 -20.66 -4.82
N ASP A 55 12.65 -20.56 -5.92
CA ASP A 55 13.18 -20.64 -7.28
C ASP A 55 13.68 -19.29 -7.80
N LYS A 56 13.03 -18.19 -7.41
CA LYS A 56 13.26 -16.82 -7.93
C LYS A 56 13.11 -15.78 -6.81
N PRO A 57 14.01 -15.77 -5.81
CA PRO A 57 13.93 -14.88 -4.66
C PRO A 57 13.88 -13.39 -5.05
N ASP A 58 14.60 -12.97 -6.10
CA ASP A 58 14.57 -11.58 -6.57
C ASP A 58 13.18 -11.17 -7.07
N GLN A 59 12.50 -12.07 -7.78
CA GLN A 59 11.14 -11.83 -8.27
C GLN A 59 10.14 -11.79 -7.12
N TYR A 60 10.33 -12.64 -6.10
CA TYR A 60 9.51 -12.61 -4.90
C TYR A 60 9.59 -11.24 -4.21
N LEU A 61 10.79 -10.70 -3.99
CA LEU A 61 10.98 -9.40 -3.34
C LEU A 61 10.35 -8.25 -4.13
N LYS A 62 10.44 -8.27 -5.47
CA LYS A 62 9.75 -7.30 -6.33
C LYS A 62 8.22 -7.37 -6.21
N ILE A 63 7.66 -8.58 -6.11
CA ILE A 63 6.21 -8.74 -5.91
C ILE A 63 5.82 -8.19 -4.53
N VAL A 64 6.56 -8.52 -3.47
CA VAL A 64 6.32 -7.96 -2.13
C VAL A 64 6.31 -6.44 -2.18
N GLN A 65 7.34 -5.82 -2.78
CA GLN A 65 7.44 -4.38 -2.97
C GLN A 65 6.24 -3.79 -3.71
N SER A 66 5.73 -4.45 -4.75
CA SER A 66 4.59 -3.97 -5.55
C SER A 66 3.25 -3.94 -4.82
N VAL A 67 3.09 -4.77 -3.77
CA VAL A 67 1.87 -4.87 -2.97
C VAL A 67 1.90 -3.93 -1.75
N LEU A 68 3.09 -3.46 -1.36
CA LEU A 68 3.23 -2.49 -0.27
C LEU A 68 2.62 -1.13 -0.65
N PRO A 69 2.07 -0.39 0.32
CA PRO A 69 1.66 0.99 0.12
C PRO A 69 2.80 1.82 -0.49
N LYS A 70 2.49 2.69 -1.46
CA LYS A 70 3.50 3.45 -2.21
C LYS A 70 4.40 4.29 -1.31
N ASP A 71 3.87 4.82 -0.20
CA ASP A 71 4.66 5.61 0.73
C ASP A 71 5.67 4.76 1.50
N LEU A 72 5.35 3.49 1.78
CA LEU A 72 6.29 2.53 2.36
C LEU A 72 7.26 1.97 1.31
N ALA A 73 6.83 1.87 0.04
CA ALA A 73 7.68 1.44 -1.05
C ALA A 73 8.80 2.45 -1.34
N LYS A 74 8.52 3.77 -1.29
CA LYS A 74 9.52 4.83 -1.51
C LYS A 74 10.76 4.67 -0.64
N ASP A 75 10.58 4.30 0.63
CA ASP A 75 11.67 4.07 1.59
C ASP A 75 12.54 2.86 1.21
N LEU A 76 12.00 1.91 0.43
CA LEU A 76 12.70 0.73 -0.09
C LEU A 76 13.29 0.94 -1.49
N HIS A 77 12.81 1.95 -2.23
CA HIS A 77 13.24 2.28 -3.60
C HIS A 77 14.54 3.10 -3.67
N VAL A 78 15.22 3.35 -2.53
CA VAL A 78 16.49 4.10 -2.50
C VAL A 78 17.49 3.52 -3.52
N SER A 79 17.54 2.20 -3.68
CA SER A 79 18.47 1.55 -4.62
C SER A 79 18.20 1.89 -6.09
N SER A 80 16.93 1.94 -6.52
CA SER A 80 16.58 2.22 -7.92
C SER A 80 16.81 3.69 -8.30
N ASP A 81 16.56 4.62 -7.37
CA ASP A 81 16.82 6.04 -7.59
C ASP A 81 18.32 6.36 -7.60
N LEU A 82 19.14 5.54 -6.93
CA LEU A 82 20.60 5.63 -6.99
C LEU A 82 21.17 5.04 -8.30
N GLU A 83 20.57 3.97 -8.83
CA GLU A 83 20.97 3.36 -10.10
C GLU A 83 20.69 4.25 -11.34
N ALA A 84 19.76 5.19 -11.22
CA ALA A 84 19.40 6.11 -12.31
C ALA A 84 20.23 7.41 -12.35
N LEU A 85 21.20 7.59 -11.45
CA LEU A 85 21.99 8.82 -11.38
C LEU A 85 23.09 8.85 -12.43
N SER A 86 23.29 10.02 -13.03
CA SER A 86 24.50 10.27 -13.81
C SER A 86 25.74 10.36 -12.92
N ASP A 87 26.91 10.03 -13.47
CA ASP A 87 28.19 10.19 -12.77
C ASP A 87 28.40 11.60 -12.20
N ASP A 88 27.92 12.63 -12.92
CA ASP A 88 28.01 14.03 -12.48
C ASP A 88 27.11 14.32 -11.27
N GLU A 89 25.92 13.72 -11.21
CA GLU A 89 25.02 13.79 -10.06
C GLU A 89 25.56 13.00 -8.86
N ILE A 90 26.13 11.82 -9.10
CA ILE A 90 26.81 11.03 -8.07
C ILE A 90 27.94 11.86 -7.45
N ARG A 91 28.82 12.44 -8.26
CA ARG A 91 29.92 13.30 -7.78
C ARG A 91 29.42 14.53 -7.02
N ARG A 92 28.31 15.15 -7.44
CA ARG A 92 27.69 16.26 -6.70
C ARG A 92 27.18 15.82 -5.33
N ARG A 93 26.49 14.67 -5.25
CA ARG A 93 25.95 14.14 -3.99
C ARG A 93 27.05 13.74 -3.02
N ILE A 94 28.12 13.10 -3.49
CA ILE A 94 29.30 12.75 -2.67
C ILE A 94 29.88 13.99 -2.01
N ARG A 95 30.16 15.06 -2.78
CA ARG A 95 30.69 16.31 -2.20
C ARG A 95 29.75 16.96 -1.18
N GLY A 96 28.44 16.88 -1.42
CA GLY A 96 27.44 17.34 -0.46
C GLY A 96 27.47 16.55 0.86
N LEU A 97 27.61 15.22 0.76
CA LEU A 97 27.74 14.35 1.92
C LEU A 97 29.05 14.59 2.67
N GLU A 98 30.18 14.74 1.97
CA GLU A 98 31.48 15.08 2.57
C GLU A 98 31.44 16.40 3.33
N ALA A 99 30.72 17.41 2.84
CA ALA A 99 30.57 18.68 3.57
C ALA A 99 29.78 18.54 4.89
N VAL A 100 28.83 17.61 4.94
CA VAL A 100 28.03 17.34 6.14
C VAL A 100 28.74 16.38 7.09
N LEU A 101 29.45 15.37 6.57
CA LEU A 101 30.08 14.30 7.33
C LEU A 101 31.54 14.58 7.69
N GLY A 102 32.24 15.44 6.95
CA GLY A 102 33.63 15.84 7.20
C GLY A 102 33.91 16.27 8.64
N PRO A 103 33.05 17.10 9.27
CA PRO A 103 33.21 17.48 10.69
C PRO A 103 33.15 16.30 11.67
N PHE A 104 32.59 15.16 11.28
CA PHE A 104 32.51 13.94 12.09
C PHE A 104 33.63 12.94 11.75
N GLY A 105 34.28 13.09 10.60
CA GLY A 105 35.41 12.26 10.16
C GLY A 105 36.76 12.68 10.73
N ASP A 106 36.90 13.94 11.12
CA ASP A 106 38.10 14.49 11.77
C ASP A 106 38.13 14.25 13.30
N GLN A 107 37.64 13.09 13.75
CA GLN A 107 37.95 12.60 15.08
C GLN A 107 39.43 12.23 15.09
N PRO A 108 40.28 12.86 15.92
CA PRO A 108 41.69 12.50 15.99
C PRO A 108 41.82 11.02 16.34
N GLU A 109 42.58 10.28 15.53
CA GLU A 109 43.12 8.95 15.82
C GLU A 109 43.56 8.89 17.30
N GLY A 110 42.73 8.31 18.17
CA GLY A 110 42.96 8.30 19.61
C GLY A 110 41.73 8.39 20.51
N ALA A 111 40.51 8.58 19.99
CA ALA A 111 39.33 8.43 20.84
C ALA A 111 39.19 6.97 21.31
N PRO A 112 38.96 6.74 22.62
CA PRO A 112 38.77 5.40 23.14
C PRO A 112 37.62 4.73 22.38
N PRO A 113 37.69 3.42 22.12
CA PRO A 113 36.59 2.73 21.48
C PRO A 113 35.35 3.02 22.32
N LEU A 114 34.26 3.45 21.66
CA LEU A 114 32.93 3.42 22.24
C LEU A 114 32.55 1.94 22.43
N SER A 115 33.24 1.27 23.34
CA SER A 115 32.87 0.01 23.96
C SER A 115 31.80 0.32 24.99
N GLY A 116 30.66 0.82 24.50
CA GLY A 116 29.42 0.91 25.24
C GLY A 116 28.62 -0.35 24.94
N ALA A 117 28.66 -1.28 25.88
CA ALA A 117 27.92 -2.53 25.90
C ALA A 117 26.48 -2.40 25.36
N ALA A 118 26.22 -2.88 24.15
CA ALA A 118 24.92 -3.43 23.78
C ALA A 118 24.91 -4.91 24.20
N ALA A 119 25.03 -5.17 25.51
CA ALA A 119 24.70 -6.47 26.07
C ALA A 119 23.16 -6.59 26.01
N GLY A 120 22.66 -7.19 24.93
CA GLY A 120 21.28 -7.64 24.85
C GLY A 120 21.04 -8.76 25.86
N ALA A 121 20.82 -8.40 27.13
CA ALA A 121 20.26 -9.30 28.11
C ALA A 121 18.76 -9.43 27.84
N GLY A 122 18.40 -10.37 26.96
CA GLY A 122 17.03 -10.89 26.92
C GLY A 122 16.73 -11.61 28.25
N PRO A 123 15.52 -11.49 28.81
CA PRO A 123 15.18 -12.19 30.04
C PRO A 123 15.24 -13.70 29.80
N GLN A 124 16.15 -14.39 30.48
CA GLN A 124 16.11 -15.85 30.58
C GLN A 124 14.89 -16.22 31.42
N ALA A 125 13.90 -16.80 30.76
CA ALA A 125 12.84 -17.54 31.42
C ALA A 125 13.50 -18.70 32.20
N GLN A 126 13.29 -18.71 33.51
CA GLN A 126 13.62 -19.84 34.36
C GLN A 126 12.50 -20.88 34.23
N ASP A 127 12.88 -22.11 33.94
CA ASP A 127 12.08 -23.34 34.09
C ASP A 127 12.82 -24.22 35.10
#